data_AF-A0A1V1I3E9-F1
#
_entry.id   AF-A0A1V1I3E9-F1
#
_cell.length_a   1.000
_cell.length_b   1.000
_cell.length_c   1.000
_cell.angle_alpha   90.00
_cell.angle_beta   90.00
_cell.angle_gamma   90.00
#
_symmetry.space_group_name_H-M   'P 1'
#
loop_
_entity.id
_entity.type
_entity.pdbx_description
1 polymer ?
#
loop_
_entity_poly.entity_id
_entity_poly.type
_entity_poly.pdbx_seq_one_letter_code
_entity_poly.pdbx_strand_id
1 'polypeptide(L)'
;MEDIYLIPIKLKPFNFTTQNIYLKDIYCIYPKEYEEKIGNICIRTYEKKDSNYDVIHIGEVIDEVKKKISTAHITFLKTDDIVIFFNDNKKDRTKYLRVLLVSIVVLMGSVMGIMNFHADVNMVQSQSTMVNALTKNPKKYLPYFQIPYSIGIGVGVALFFNKFIPTYAKNEPSPLDLKMKSLNKEIENELRNTK
;
A
#
# COMPACT_ATOMS: atom_id res chain seq x y z
N MET A 1 21.25 -5.82 34.57
CA MET A 1 20.85 -6.60 33.39
C MET A 1 20.79 -5.63 32.23
N GLU A 2 21.31 -6.00 31.07
CA GLU A 2 21.24 -5.16 29.87
C GLU A 2 19.92 -5.47 29.18
N ASP A 3 18.96 -4.55 29.26
CA ASP A 3 17.67 -4.69 28.59
C ASP A 3 17.77 -4.07 27.18
N ILE A 4 17.58 -4.91 26.16
CA ILE A 4 17.66 -4.51 24.74
C ILE A 4 16.27 -4.65 24.12
N TYR A 5 15.77 -3.56 23.58
CA TYR A 5 14.50 -3.49 22.88
C TYR A 5 14.71 -3.50 21.37
N LEU A 6 14.04 -4.43 20.70
CA LEU A 6 14.06 -4.56 19.24
C LEU A 6 12.68 -4.19 18.67
N ILE A 7 12.67 -3.21 17.77
CA ILE A 7 11.47 -2.72 17.10
C ILE A 7 11.60 -2.99 15.60
N PRO A 8 10.74 -3.82 14.97
CA PRO A 8 10.84 -4.09 13.55
C PRO A 8 10.67 -2.81 12.72
N ILE A 9 11.55 -2.64 11.74
CA ILE A 9 11.53 -1.51 10.81
C ILE A 9 10.53 -1.80 9.68
N LYS A 10 9.92 -0.75 9.14
CA LYS A 10 9.20 -0.86 7.87
C LYS A 10 10.20 -1.09 6.73
N LEU A 11 10.32 -2.33 6.29
CA LEU A 11 11.30 -2.73 5.29
C LEU A 11 10.91 -2.24 3.89
N LYS A 12 11.94 -1.79 3.15
CA LYS A 12 11.88 -1.70 1.69
C LYS A 12 12.45 -3.00 1.13
N PRO A 13 12.03 -3.43 -0.08
CA PRO A 13 12.64 -4.57 -0.72
C PRO A 13 14.16 -4.37 -0.85
N PHE A 14 14.93 -5.37 -0.43
CA PHE A 14 16.37 -5.41 -0.61
C PHE A 14 16.71 -5.68 -2.07
N ASN A 15 17.92 -5.29 -2.49
CA ASN A 15 18.39 -5.66 -3.81
C ASN A 15 18.67 -7.17 -3.85
N PHE A 16 18.39 -7.81 -4.97
CA PHE A 16 18.75 -9.22 -5.18
C PHE A 16 20.27 -9.47 -5.03
N THR A 17 21.11 -8.44 -5.20
CA THR A 17 22.57 -8.53 -4.98
C THR A 17 22.99 -8.48 -3.51
N THR A 18 22.10 -8.11 -2.56
CA THR A 18 22.45 -8.01 -1.14
C THR A 18 22.70 -9.39 -0.56
N GLN A 19 23.94 -9.71 -0.19
CA GLN A 19 24.30 -11.03 0.32
C GLN A 19 24.04 -11.18 1.82
N ASN A 20 24.36 -10.15 2.61
CA ASN A 20 24.27 -10.21 4.07
C ASN A 20 23.16 -9.28 4.54
N ILE A 21 22.34 -9.76 5.47
CA ILE A 21 21.33 -8.97 6.17
C ILE A 21 21.75 -8.86 7.63
N TYR A 22 21.87 -7.63 8.11
CA TYR A 22 22.29 -7.34 9.48
C TYR A 22 21.09 -6.99 10.37
N LEU A 23 21.28 -7.09 11.69
CA LEU A 23 20.24 -6.80 12.67
C LEU A 23 19.68 -5.37 12.50
N LYS A 24 20.55 -4.38 12.28
CA LYS A 24 20.16 -2.98 12.06
C LYS A 24 19.33 -2.75 10.79
N ASP A 25 19.42 -3.65 9.81
CA ASP A 25 18.64 -3.54 8.57
C ASP A 25 17.18 -3.92 8.82
N ILE A 26 16.92 -4.66 9.90
CA ILE A 26 15.61 -5.24 10.21
C ILE A 26 14.96 -4.62 11.44
N TYR A 27 15.77 -4.26 12.45
CA TYR A 27 15.31 -3.76 13.74
C TYR A 27 15.95 -2.43 14.10
N CYS A 28 15.14 -1.50 14.65
CA CYS A 28 15.67 -0.43 15.45
C CYS A 28 16.02 -0.97 16.85
N ILE A 29 17.23 -0.66 17.31
CA ILE A 29 17.80 -1.16 18.56
C ILE A 29 17.76 -0.04 19.59
N TYR A 30 17.20 -0.33 20.77
CA TYR A 30 17.19 0.59 21.90
C TYR A 30 17.66 -0.14 23.17
N PRO A 31 18.41 0.52 24.07
CA PRO A 31 19.00 1.86 23.94
C PRO A 31 20.03 1.97 22.80
N LYS A 32 20.19 3.16 22.21
CA LYS A 32 21.07 3.39 21.04
C LYS A 32 22.53 3.01 21.28
N GLU A 33 22.97 3.01 22.54
CA GLU A 33 24.30 2.57 22.97
C GLU A 33 24.65 1.14 22.53
N TYR A 34 23.63 0.30 22.38
CA TYR A 34 23.77 -1.08 21.91
C TYR A 34 23.73 -1.22 20.39
N GLU A 35 23.27 -0.20 19.67
CA GLU A 35 23.16 -0.22 18.21
C GLU A 35 24.53 -0.48 17.55
N GLU A 36 25.60 0.14 18.06
CA GLU A 36 26.96 -0.10 17.55
C GLU A 36 27.49 -1.50 17.89
N LYS A 37 27.10 -2.05 19.04
CA LYS A 37 27.58 -3.36 19.54
C LYS A 37 26.92 -4.54 18.81
N ILE A 38 25.60 -4.47 18.62
CA ILE A 38 24.78 -5.59 18.09
C ILE A 38 24.20 -5.31 16.70
N GLY A 39 24.17 -4.06 16.22
CA GLY A 39 23.57 -3.73 14.93
C GLY A 39 24.24 -4.39 13.73
N ASN A 40 25.55 -4.66 13.81
CA ASN A 40 26.32 -5.32 12.75
C ASN A 40 26.34 -6.85 12.87
N ILE A 41 25.50 -7.46 13.72
CA ILE A 41 25.33 -8.92 13.73
C ILE A 41 24.67 -9.34 12.42
N CYS A 42 25.31 -10.26 11.70
CA CYS A 42 24.75 -10.84 10.47
C CYS A 42 23.69 -11.88 10.87
N ILE A 43 22.45 -11.66 10.44
CA ILE A 43 21.32 -12.56 10.73
C ILE A 43 21.12 -13.58 9.61
N ARG A 44 21.41 -13.20 8.36
CA ARG A 44 21.35 -14.12 7.22
C ARG A 44 22.42 -13.80 6.18
N THR A 45 22.99 -14.85 5.61
CA THR A 45 23.88 -14.79 4.45
C THR A 45 23.25 -15.58 3.30
N TYR A 46 23.17 -14.96 2.13
CA TYR A 46 22.64 -15.57 0.91
C TYR A 46 23.75 -15.76 -0.11
N GLU A 47 24.11 -17.02 -0.39
CA GLU A 47 25.02 -17.37 -1.49
C GLU A 47 24.29 -17.33 -2.84
N LYS A 48 23.11 -17.94 -2.89
CA LYS A 48 22.19 -17.91 -4.03
C LYS A 48 20.77 -17.72 -3.50
N LYS A 49 20.01 -16.84 -4.14
CA LYS A 49 18.60 -16.59 -3.80
C LYS A 49 17.72 -17.33 -4.79
N ASP A 50 16.95 -18.29 -4.27
CA ASP A 50 15.99 -19.06 -5.08
C ASP A 50 14.57 -18.47 -5.02
N SER A 51 14.32 -17.49 -4.14
CA SER A 51 13.02 -16.83 -3.95
C SER A 51 13.17 -15.31 -3.89
N ASN A 52 12.09 -14.62 -4.26
CA ASN A 52 11.96 -13.16 -4.13
C ASN A 52 11.59 -12.71 -2.72
N TYR A 53 11.42 -13.63 -1.78
CA TYR A 53 11.23 -13.33 -0.36
C TYR A 53 11.88 -14.39 0.51
N ASP A 54 12.14 -14.01 1.75
CA ASP A 54 12.54 -14.94 2.81
C ASP A 54 11.87 -14.55 4.13
N VAL A 55 11.77 -15.51 5.05
CA VAL A 55 11.21 -15.31 6.39
C VAL A 55 12.33 -15.50 7.40
N ILE A 56 12.56 -14.46 8.20
CA ILE A 56 13.51 -14.50 9.32
C ILE A 56 12.72 -14.72 10.59
N HIS A 57 12.92 -15.89 11.20
CA HIS A 57 12.23 -16.23 12.43
C HIS A 57 12.85 -15.49 13.61
N ILE A 58 12.00 -15.04 14.54
CA ILE A 58 12.48 -14.33 15.75
C ILE A 58 13.44 -15.19 16.57
N GLY A 59 13.22 -16.50 16.64
CA GLY A 59 14.10 -17.43 17.35
C GLY A 59 15.55 -17.35 16.86
N GLU A 60 15.76 -17.26 15.55
CA GLU A 60 17.09 -17.15 14.96
C GLU A 60 17.76 -15.82 15.35
N VAL A 61 16.98 -14.73 15.42
CA VAL A 61 17.47 -13.42 15.85
C VAL A 61 17.90 -13.47 17.31
N ILE A 62 17.11 -14.15 18.17
CA ILE A 62 17.45 -14.34 19.59
C ILE A 62 18.77 -15.11 19.71
N ASP A 63 18.93 -16.21 18.97
CA ASP A 63 20.13 -17.05 19.02
C ASP A 63 21.37 -16.27 18.57
N GLU A 64 21.31 -15.53 17.46
CA GLU A 64 22.44 -14.74 16.97
C GLU A 64 22.82 -13.59 17.91
N VAL A 65 21.85 -12.93 18.54
CA VAL A 65 22.15 -11.86 19.52
C VAL A 65 22.73 -12.45 20.80
N LYS A 66 22.17 -13.56 21.32
CA LYS A 66 22.65 -14.22 22.54
C LYS A 66 24.05 -14.83 22.39
N LYS A 67 24.45 -15.26 21.18
CA LYS A 67 25.84 -15.67 20.91
C LYS A 67 26.85 -14.56 21.20
N LYS A 68 26.47 -13.30 20.96
CA LYS A 68 27.36 -12.14 21.15
C LYS A 68 27.22 -11.50 22.53
N ILE A 69 26.01 -11.45 23.09
CA ILE A 69 25.74 -10.93 24.43
C ILE A 69 24.84 -11.92 25.19
N SER A 70 25.46 -12.87 25.87
CA SER A 70 24.75 -13.95 26.59
C SER A 70 23.94 -13.46 27.80
N THR A 71 24.30 -12.31 28.37
CA THR A 71 23.69 -11.72 29.57
C THR A 71 22.57 -10.71 29.26
N ALA A 72 22.33 -10.39 27.99
CA ALA A 72 21.31 -9.43 27.59
C ALA A 72 19.89 -10.03 27.61
N HIS A 73 18.94 -9.24 28.08
CA HIS A 73 17.52 -9.56 28.01
C HIS A 73 16.91 -8.85 26.80
N ILE A 74 16.52 -9.63 25.80
CA ILE A 74 15.99 -9.11 24.53
C ILE A 74 14.47 -9.05 24.62
N THR A 75 13.91 -7.86 24.41
CA THR A 75 12.47 -7.62 24.37
C THR A 75 12.06 -7.16 22.98
N PHE A 76 11.19 -7.92 22.33
CA PHE A 76 10.61 -7.53 21.03
C PHE A 76 9.32 -6.76 21.25
N LEU A 77 9.18 -5.59 20.63
CA LEU A 77 7.91 -4.84 20.68
C LEU A 77 6.82 -5.46 19.81
N LYS A 78 7.23 -6.24 18.81
CA LYS A 78 6.34 -7.08 18.00
C LYS A 78 6.99 -8.44 17.86
N THR A 79 6.21 -9.48 18.11
CA THR A 79 6.67 -10.87 18.15
C THR A 79 6.34 -11.62 16.85
N ASP A 80 6.17 -10.90 15.74
CA ASP A 80 5.93 -11.50 14.43
C ASP A 80 7.26 -11.76 13.71
N ASP A 81 7.38 -12.91 13.04
CA ASP A 81 8.49 -13.19 12.14
C ASP A 81 8.59 -12.14 11.02
N ILE A 82 9.79 -11.90 10.51
CA ILE A 82 10.00 -10.84 9.53
C ILE A 82 10.04 -11.41 8.13
N VAL A 83 9.15 -10.90 7.28
CA VAL A 83 9.22 -11.17 5.84
C VAL A 83 10.10 -10.12 5.18
N ILE A 84 11.19 -10.57 4.55
CA ILE A 84 12.05 -9.72 3.73
C ILE A 84 11.79 -10.00 2.26
N PHE A 85 11.67 -8.94 1.47
CA PHE A 85 11.47 -9.04 0.03
C PHE A 85 12.75 -8.65 -0.71
N PHE A 86 13.03 -9.35 -1.81
CA PHE A 86 14.10 -9.04 -2.73
C PHE A 86 13.51 -8.56 -4.05
N ASN A 87 14.05 -7.48 -4.59
CA ASN A 87 13.66 -6.98 -5.90
C ASN A 87 14.88 -6.81 -6.78
N ASP A 88 14.75 -7.24 -8.03
CA ASP A 88 15.74 -6.96 -9.06
C ASP A 88 15.44 -5.54 -9.58
N ASN A 89 16.38 -4.61 -9.44
CA ASN A 89 16.19 -3.18 -9.77
C ASN A 89 16.02 -2.91 -11.29
N LYS A 90 15.65 -3.94 -12.07
CA LYS A 90 15.37 -3.83 -13.50
C LYS A 90 14.17 -2.94 -13.71
N LYS A 91 14.40 -1.82 -14.40
CA LYS A 91 13.35 -0.89 -14.80
C LYS A 91 12.47 -1.57 -15.85
N ASP A 92 11.29 -2.02 -15.45
CA ASP A 92 10.29 -2.56 -16.38
C ASP A 92 9.83 -1.46 -17.34
N ARG A 93 10.34 -1.51 -18.58
CA ARG A 93 10.00 -0.57 -19.65
C ARG A 93 8.55 -0.72 -20.12
N THR A 94 7.92 -1.86 -19.87
CA THR A 94 6.53 -2.14 -20.27
C THR A 94 5.51 -1.67 -19.25
N LYS A 95 5.95 -1.26 -18.04
CA LYS A 95 5.08 -0.82 -16.95
C LYS A 95 4.08 0.26 -17.39
N TYR A 96 4.55 1.30 -18.08
CA TYR A 96 3.68 2.40 -18.53
C TYR A 96 2.65 1.94 -19.56
N LEU A 97 3.04 1.05 -20.47
CA LEU A 97 2.12 0.48 -21.47
C LEU A 97 1.04 -0.37 -20.80
N ARG A 98 1.41 -1.22 -19.83
CA ARG A 98 0.44 -2.03 -19.07
C ARG A 98 -0.54 -1.14 -18.29
N VAL A 99 -0.03 -0.10 -17.63
CA VAL A 99 -0.87 0.87 -16.91
C VAL A 99 -1.84 1.57 -17.87
N LEU A 100 -1.38 1.97 -19.05
CA LEU A 100 -2.24 2.57 -20.07
C LEU A 100 -3.35 1.61 -20.51
N LEU A 101 -3.01 0.35 -20.83
CA LEU A 101 -4.00 -0.65 -21.24
C LEU A 101 -5.04 -0.93 -20.14
N VAL A 102 -4.58 -1.13 -18.90
CA VAL A 102 -5.48 -1.31 -17.74
C VAL A 102 -6.36 -0.08 -17.55
N SER A 103 -5.82 1.13 -17.72
CA SER A 103 -6.60 2.37 -17.59
C SER A 103 -7.70 2.48 -18.65
N ILE A 104 -7.44 2.05 -19.88
CA ILE A 104 -8.45 2.02 -20.96
C ILE A 104 -9.58 1.05 -20.60
N VAL A 105 -9.24 -0.16 -20.15
CA VAL A 105 -10.23 -1.17 -19.74
C VAL A 105 -11.09 -0.65 -18.59
N VAL A 106 -10.47 -0.05 -17.57
CA VAL A 106 -11.18 0.55 -16.43
C VAL A 106 -12.05 1.73 -16.87
N LEU A 107 -11.59 2.57 -17.79
CA LEU A 107 -12.38 3.67 -18.36
C LEU A 107 -13.61 3.14 -19.10
N MET A 108 -13.45 2.13 -19.96
CA MET A 108 -14.57 1.53 -20.69
C MET A 108 -15.60 0.92 -19.72
N GLY A 109 -15.14 0.17 -18.71
CA GLY A 109 -16.03 -0.38 -17.69
C GLY A 109 -16.77 0.70 -16.90
N SER A 110 -16.08 1.80 -16.56
CA SER A 110 -16.69 2.93 -15.85
C SER A 110 -17.74 3.65 -16.70
N VAL A 111 -17.45 3.92 -17.97
CA VAL A 111 -18.40 4.52 -18.92
C VAL A 111 -19.62 3.63 -19.09
N MET A 112 -19.42 2.33 -19.29
CA MET A 112 -20.53 1.37 -19.42
C MET A 112 -21.39 1.33 -18.15
N GLY A 113 -20.78 1.34 -16.97
CA GLY A 113 -21.51 1.41 -15.70
C GLY A 113 -22.35 2.68 -15.56
N ILE A 114 -21.78 3.85 -15.88
CA ILE A 114 -22.49 5.13 -15.86
C ILE A 114 -23.65 5.12 -16.87
N MET A 115 -23.43 4.61 -18.08
CA MET A 115 -24.47 4.52 -19.11
C MET A 115 -25.62 3.60 -18.70
N ASN A 116 -25.30 2.42 -18.13
CA ASN A 116 -26.31 1.50 -17.64
C ASN A 116 -27.10 2.10 -16.49
N PHE A 117 -26.44 2.78 -15.55
CA PHE A 117 -27.11 3.50 -14.47
C PHE A 117 -28.01 4.61 -15.02
N HIS A 118 -27.54 5.40 -15.99
CA HIS A 118 -28.35 6.42 -16.66
C HIS A 118 -29.59 5.84 -17.36
N ALA A 119 -29.46 4.65 -17.96
CA ALA A 119 -30.58 3.96 -18.59
C ALA A 119 -31.58 3.45 -17.55
N ASP A 120 -31.09 2.79 -16.49
CA ASP A 120 -31.91 2.19 -15.43
C ASP A 120 -32.77 3.23 -14.69
N VAL A 121 -32.16 4.36 -14.31
CA VAL A 121 -32.86 5.47 -13.63
C VAL A 121 -33.55 6.45 -14.59
N ASN A 122 -33.51 6.15 -15.90
CA ASN A 122 -33.97 7.03 -16.97
C ASN A 122 -33.55 8.50 -16.74
N MET A 123 -32.23 8.72 -16.72
CA MET A 123 -31.62 10.00 -16.38
C MET A 123 -32.10 11.13 -17.30
N VAL A 124 -32.38 10.83 -18.57
CA VAL A 124 -32.89 11.82 -19.53
C VAL A 124 -34.26 12.36 -19.11
N GLN A 125 -35.20 11.47 -18.76
CA GLN A 125 -36.53 11.89 -18.32
C GLN A 125 -36.48 12.62 -16.98
N SER A 126 -35.67 12.13 -16.04
CA SER A 126 -35.48 12.73 -14.73
C SER A 126 -34.94 14.16 -14.84
N GLN A 127 -33.86 14.37 -15.61
CA GLN A 127 -33.30 15.70 -15.84
C GLN A 127 -34.27 16.62 -16.61
N SER A 128 -34.95 16.10 -17.64
CA SER A 128 -35.95 16.88 -18.39
C SER A 128 -37.08 17.39 -17.50
N THR A 129 -37.58 16.54 -16.58
CA THR A 129 -38.63 16.89 -15.62
C THR A 129 -38.15 18.00 -14.68
N MET A 130 -36.93 17.87 -14.14
CA MET A 130 -36.33 18.86 -13.25
C MET A 130 -36.13 20.22 -13.93
N VAL A 131 -35.56 20.22 -15.14
CA VAL A 131 -35.35 21.45 -15.92
C VAL A 131 -36.68 22.08 -16.33
N ASN A 132 -37.69 21.27 -16.66
CA ASN A 132 -39.03 21.76 -16.99
C ASN A 132 -39.69 22.48 -15.80
N ALA A 133 -39.55 21.95 -14.59
CA ALA A 133 -40.09 22.57 -13.38
C ALA A 133 -39.53 23.99 -13.15
N LEU A 134 -38.25 24.21 -13.48
CA LEU A 134 -37.58 25.50 -13.28
C LEU A 134 -37.79 26.48 -14.45
N THR A 135 -37.76 25.98 -15.68
CA THR A 135 -37.65 26.84 -16.88
C THR A 135 -38.89 26.85 -17.76
N LYS A 136 -39.81 25.90 -17.56
CA LYS A 136 -40.94 25.59 -18.46
C LYS A 136 -40.53 25.37 -19.93
N ASN A 137 -39.23 25.21 -20.22
CA ASN A 137 -38.70 24.97 -21.56
C ASN A 137 -37.48 24.01 -21.50
N PRO A 138 -37.70 22.72 -21.20
CA PRO A 138 -36.63 21.77 -20.96
C PRO A 138 -35.75 21.57 -22.20
N LYS A 139 -36.33 21.60 -23.41
CA LYS A 139 -35.57 21.41 -24.66
C LYS A 139 -34.45 22.44 -24.83
N LYS A 140 -34.70 23.71 -24.48
CA LYS A 140 -33.71 24.79 -24.60
C LYS A 140 -32.66 24.75 -23.49
N TYR A 141 -33.07 24.40 -22.27
CA TYR A 141 -32.22 24.57 -21.09
C TYR A 141 -31.50 23.30 -20.61
N LEU A 142 -31.88 22.11 -21.11
CA LEU A 142 -31.27 20.83 -20.70
C LEU A 142 -29.74 20.76 -20.91
N PRO A 143 -29.16 21.21 -22.04
CA PRO A 143 -27.70 21.20 -22.21
C PRO A 143 -26.97 22.08 -21.19
N TYR A 144 -27.56 23.22 -20.79
CA TYR A 144 -26.98 24.10 -19.78
C TYR A 144 -27.02 23.49 -18.37
N PHE A 145 -28.00 22.63 -18.08
CA PHE A 145 -28.06 21.86 -16.84
C PHE A 145 -27.02 20.73 -16.81
N GLN A 146 -26.70 20.14 -17.97
CA GLN A 146 -25.75 19.04 -18.08
C GLN A 146 -24.30 19.44 -17.78
N ILE A 147 -23.91 20.70 -18.02
CA ILE A 147 -22.57 21.21 -17.71
C ILE A 147 -22.27 21.14 -16.20
N PRO A 148 -23.03 21.81 -15.31
CA PRO A 148 -22.79 21.73 -13.86
C PRO A 148 -23.06 20.33 -13.31
N TYR A 149 -24.00 19.56 -13.88
CA TYR A 149 -24.19 18.14 -13.54
C TYR A 149 -22.92 17.31 -13.77
N SER A 150 -22.29 17.46 -14.94
CA SER A 150 -21.08 16.70 -15.30
C SER A 150 -19.89 17.10 -14.44
N ILE A 151 -19.74 18.41 -14.18
CA ILE A 151 -18.72 18.92 -13.25
C ILE A 151 -18.98 18.37 -11.84
N GLY A 152 -20.23 18.38 -11.38
CA GLY A 152 -20.64 17.87 -10.07
C GLY A 152 -20.30 16.39 -9.88
N ILE A 153 -20.51 15.56 -10.90
CA ILE A 153 -20.08 14.15 -10.87
C ILE A 153 -18.56 14.05 -10.77
N GLY A 154 -17.82 14.77 -11.62
CA GLY A 154 -16.36 14.72 -11.61
C GLY A 154 -15.77 15.17 -10.27
N VAL A 155 -16.26 16.28 -9.73
CA VAL A 155 -15.87 16.82 -8.41
C VAL A 155 -16.28 15.87 -7.29
N GLY A 156 -17.49 15.31 -7.33
CA GLY A 156 -17.97 14.35 -6.34
C GLY A 156 -17.10 13.10 -6.27
N VAL A 157 -16.72 12.53 -7.42
CA VAL A 157 -15.80 11.39 -7.49
C VAL A 157 -14.39 11.77 -7.00
N ALA A 158 -13.89 12.94 -7.40
CA ALA A 158 -12.57 13.43 -6.96
C ALA A 158 -12.49 13.64 -5.44
N LEU A 159 -13.57 14.17 -4.84
CA LEU A 159 -13.74 14.32 -3.40
C LEU A 159 -13.85 12.97 -2.68
N PHE A 160 -14.69 12.06 -3.18
CA PHE A 160 -14.90 10.74 -2.57
C PHE A 160 -13.62 9.94 -2.44
N PHE A 161 -12.77 9.96 -3.47
CA PHE A 161 -11.48 9.27 -3.44
C PHE A 161 -10.34 10.07 -2.80
N ASN A 162 -10.62 11.27 -2.26
CA ASN A 162 -9.67 12.14 -1.55
C ASN A 162 -8.31 12.30 -2.28
N LYS A 163 -8.32 12.23 -3.62
CA LYS A 163 -7.08 12.12 -4.40
C LYS A 163 -6.50 13.48 -4.80
N PHE A 164 -7.31 14.55 -4.74
CA PHE A 164 -6.98 15.86 -5.32
C PHE A 164 -7.28 17.08 -4.44
N ILE A 165 -7.93 16.94 -3.28
CA ILE A 165 -8.23 18.07 -2.39
C ILE A 165 -7.43 17.92 -1.08
N PRO A 166 -6.29 18.60 -0.95
CA PRO A 166 -5.31 18.36 0.12
C PRO A 166 -5.73 18.87 1.51
N THR A 167 -6.89 19.50 1.67
CA THR A 167 -7.15 20.39 2.81
C THR A 167 -7.84 19.73 4.00
N TYR A 168 -8.61 18.64 3.83
CA TYR A 168 -9.41 18.06 4.93
C TYR A 168 -8.90 16.70 5.44
N ALA A 169 -8.15 15.94 4.62
CA ALA A 169 -7.77 14.56 4.95
C ALA A 169 -6.32 14.21 4.55
N LYS A 170 -5.39 15.15 4.76
CA LYS A 170 -3.97 14.97 4.42
C LYS A 170 -3.27 13.91 5.30
N ASN A 171 -3.80 13.68 6.51
CA ASN A 171 -3.20 12.80 7.51
C ASN A 171 -3.94 11.46 7.65
N GLU A 172 -5.10 11.29 7.01
CA GLU A 172 -5.89 10.07 7.08
C GLU A 172 -5.65 9.20 5.84
N PRO A 173 -5.47 7.88 6.02
CA PRO A 173 -5.29 6.96 4.89
C PRO A 173 -6.58 6.88 4.07
N SER A 174 -6.47 6.87 2.73
CA SER A 174 -7.65 6.67 1.89
C SER A 174 -8.24 5.27 2.10
N PRO A 175 -9.54 5.05 1.81
CA PRO A 175 -10.13 3.71 1.87
C PRO A 175 -9.37 2.68 1.02
N LEU A 176 -8.78 3.10 -0.11
CA LEU A 176 -7.94 2.25 -0.93
C LEU A 176 -6.62 1.90 -0.22
N ASP A 177 -5.98 2.87 0.43
CA ASP A 177 -4.74 2.64 1.19
C ASP A 177 -4.98 1.68 2.36
N LEU A 178 -6.13 1.80 3.05
CA LEU A 178 -6.53 0.88 4.12
C LEU A 178 -6.69 -0.54 3.60
N LYS A 179 -7.38 -0.72 2.46
CA LYS A 179 -7.52 -2.04 1.82
C LYS A 179 -6.16 -2.61 1.39
N MET A 180 -5.30 -1.81 0.77
CA MET A 180 -3.96 -2.26 0.38
C MET A 180 -3.10 -2.64 1.59
N LYS A 181 -3.21 -1.91 2.71
CA LYS A 181 -2.53 -2.27 3.96
C LYS A 181 -3.06 -3.60 4.54
N SER A 182 -4.37 -3.83 4.52
CA SER A 182 -4.95 -5.11 4.96
C SER A 182 -4.46 -6.25 4.09
N LEU A 183 -4.55 -6.10 2.77
CA LEU A 183 -4.10 -7.09 1.80
C LEU A 183 -2.62 -7.43 1.97
N ASN A 184 -1.75 -6.42 2.12
CA ASN A 184 -0.32 -6.67 2.34
C ASN A 184 -0.08 -7.43 3.66
N LYS A 185 -0.82 -7.10 4.72
CA LYS A 185 -0.73 -7.81 6.00
C LYS A 185 -1.18 -9.27 5.89
N GLU A 186 -2.25 -9.53 5.14
CA GLU A 186 -2.74 -10.89 4.86
C GLU A 186 -1.69 -11.68 4.07
N ILE A 187 -1.12 -11.09 3.01
CA ILE A 187 -0.02 -11.70 2.24
C ILE A 187 1.17 -12.02 3.15
N GLU A 188 1.64 -11.07 3.95
CA GLU A 188 2.78 -11.29 4.86
C GLU A 188 2.50 -12.42 5.86
N ASN A 189 1.28 -12.50 6.39
CA ASN A 189 0.89 -13.57 7.30
C ASN A 189 0.89 -14.95 6.63
N GLU A 190 0.37 -15.06 5.40
CA GLU A 190 0.41 -16.33 4.65
C GLU A 190 1.85 -16.74 4.32
N LEU A 191 2.71 -15.79 3.95
CA LEU A 191 4.12 -16.07 3.68
C LEU A 191 4.86 -16.59 4.91
N ARG A 192 4.54 -16.08 6.11
CA ARG A 192 5.07 -16.57 7.39
C ARG A 192 4.63 -18.00 7.69
N ASN A 193 3.39 -18.36 7.38
CA ASN A 193 2.87 -19.71 7.67
C ASN A 193 3.38 -20.78 6.72
N THR A 194 3.91 -20.39 5.55
CA THR A 194 4.34 -21.32 4.50
C THR A 194 5.78 -21.83 4.69
N LYS A 195 6.58 -21.17 5.54
CA LYS A 195 7.96 -21.55 5.87
C LYS A 195 8.07 -21.86 7.36
#